data_AF-A0AAU9AIR7-F1
#
_entry.id   AF-A0AAU9AIR7-F1
#
_cell.length_a   1.000
_cell.length_b   1.000
_cell.length_c   1.000
_cell.angle_alpha   90.00
_cell.angle_beta   90.00
_cell.angle_gamma   90.00
#
_symmetry.space_group_name_H-M   'P 1'
#
loop_
_entity.id
_entity.type
_entity.pdbx_description
1 polymer ?
#
loop_
_entity_poly.entity_id
_entity_poly.type
_entity_poly.pdbx_seq_one_letter_code
_entity_poly.pdbx_strand_id
1 'polypeptide(L)'
;MQADRWVVANARGRYAWLLLLSSAFVALGAAIVLRKPGLEAYLIGGASIVFFGAGVVLFAFQLIDRRPRLILDDEGLYDRTLGVGTIPWRDIAGAQLLSVRGHAFVCLQLRNPEHWLGKLRPRQQRLVALNQRLGFAALNVNLSGVAADPLAVLERILKYSAMYEPGRG
;
A
#
# COMPACT_ATOMS: atom_id res chain seq x y z
N MET A 1 26.44 8.30 -12.09
CA MET A 1 26.22 8.20 -10.63
C MET A 1 25.13 7.19 -10.41
N GLN A 2 25.40 6.17 -9.60
CA GLN A 2 24.50 5.04 -9.36
C GLN A 2 23.50 5.43 -8.26
N ALA A 3 22.22 5.24 -8.51
CA ALA A 3 21.15 5.40 -7.55
C ALA A 3 21.23 4.26 -6.55
N ASP A 4 21.62 4.55 -5.31
CA ASP A 4 21.58 3.56 -4.24
C ASP A 4 20.16 2.98 -4.13
N ARG A 5 20.07 1.67 -4.41
CA ARG A 5 18.83 0.89 -4.38
C ARG A 5 18.19 1.01 -3.00
N TRP A 6 17.10 1.77 -2.92
CA TRP A 6 16.37 1.97 -1.69
C TRP A 6 15.10 1.12 -1.70
N VAL A 7 15.09 0.11 -0.84
CA VAL A 7 13.97 -0.83 -0.67
C VAL A 7 13.19 -0.45 0.57
N VAL A 8 11.92 -0.10 0.40
CA VAL A 8 11.03 0.26 1.50
C VAL A 8 9.98 -0.82 1.71
N ALA A 9 9.86 -1.26 2.95
CA ALA A 9 8.88 -2.25 3.38
C ALA A 9 7.54 -1.61 3.78
N ASN A 10 6.53 -2.46 4.03
CA ASN A 10 5.26 -2.04 4.63
C ASN A 10 5.45 -1.75 6.13
N ALA A 11 4.76 -0.76 6.68
CA ALA A 11 4.71 -0.47 8.10
C ALA A 11 3.86 -1.52 8.84
N ARG A 12 4.53 -2.48 9.49
CA ARG A 12 3.91 -3.70 10.03
C ARG A 12 3.32 -3.56 11.43
N GLY A 13 3.70 -2.53 12.20
CA GLY A 13 3.29 -2.39 13.60
C GLY A 13 1.78 -2.40 13.83
N ARG A 14 1.00 -1.82 12.90
CA ARG A 14 -0.47 -1.85 12.95
C ARG A 14 -1.05 -3.27 12.93
N TYR A 15 -0.44 -4.18 12.18
CA TYR A 15 -0.93 -5.56 12.08
C TYR A 15 -0.62 -6.37 13.34
N ALA A 16 0.47 -6.03 14.04
CA ALA A 16 0.76 -6.65 15.34
C ALA A 16 -0.32 -6.29 16.37
N TRP A 17 -0.72 -5.02 16.45
CA TRP A 17 -1.82 -4.59 17.32
C TRP A 17 -3.15 -5.24 16.95
N LEU A 18 -3.50 -5.30 15.67
CA LEU A 18 -4.73 -5.93 15.19
C LEU A 18 -4.76 -7.44 15.44
N LEU A 19 -3.61 -8.10 15.32
CA LEU A 19 -3.43 -9.51 15.65
C LEU A 19 -3.69 -9.73 17.15
N LEU A 20 -3.02 -8.97 18.03
CA LEU A 20 -3.20 -9.08 19.48
C LEU A 20 -4.66 -8.87 19.89
N LEU A 21 -5.31 -7.82 19.35
CA LEU A 21 -6.70 -7.52 19.63
C LEU A 21 -7.61 -8.67 19.18
N SER A 22 -7.42 -9.16 17.95
CA SER A 22 -8.23 -10.25 17.40
C SER A 22 -8.04 -11.54 18.20
N SER A 23 -6.82 -11.87 18.62
CA SER A 23 -6.54 -13.01 19.50
C SER A 23 -7.24 -12.88 20.86
N ALA A 24 -7.32 -11.68 21.43
CA ALA A 24 -8.06 -11.44 22.68
C ALA A 24 -9.58 -11.71 22.52
N PHE A 25 -10.19 -11.27 21.42
CA PHE A 25 -11.60 -11.54 21.14
C PHE A 25 -11.89 -13.03 20.87
N VAL A 26 -10.96 -13.73 20.23
CA VAL A 26 -11.05 -15.20 20.06
C VAL A 26 -11.00 -15.89 21.43
N ALA A 27 -10.06 -15.52 22.29
CA ALA A 27 -9.95 -16.08 23.64
C ALA A 27 -11.20 -15.80 24.49
N LEU A 28 -11.75 -14.59 24.41
CA LEU A 28 -13.00 -14.23 25.09
C LEU A 28 -14.19 -15.03 24.55
N GLY A 29 -14.31 -15.16 23.22
CA GLY A 29 -15.35 -15.97 22.60
C GLY A 29 -15.27 -17.44 23.01
N ALA A 30 -14.06 -18.00 23.04
CA ALA A 30 -13.81 -19.37 23.52
C ALA A 30 -14.19 -19.52 24.99
N ALA A 31 -13.83 -18.55 25.84
CA ALA A 31 -14.18 -18.57 27.25
C ALA A 31 -15.71 -18.53 27.48
N ILE A 32 -16.46 -17.77 26.68
CA ILE A 32 -17.93 -17.74 26.72
C ILE A 32 -18.52 -19.12 26.38
N VAL A 33 -18.07 -19.71 25.28
CA VAL A 33 -18.55 -21.03 24.82
C VAL A 33 -18.22 -22.14 25.83
N LEU A 34 -17.00 -22.15 26.38
CA LEU A 34 -16.51 -23.21 27.25
C LEU A 34 -17.08 -23.15 28.68
N ARG A 35 -17.38 -21.96 29.22
CA ARG A 35 -17.86 -21.81 30.61
C ARG A 35 -19.34 -22.12 30.77
N LYS A 36 -20.17 -21.75 29.79
CA LYS A 36 -21.62 -21.97 29.82
C LYS A 36 -22.10 -22.37 28.42
N PRO A 37 -21.87 -23.62 28.00
CA PRO A 37 -22.30 -24.08 26.69
C PRO A 37 -23.83 -23.99 26.59
N GLY A 38 -24.31 -23.35 25.52
CA GLY A 38 -25.73 -23.08 25.29
C GLY A 38 -25.91 -22.28 23.99
N LEU A 39 -27.14 -22.23 23.48
CA LEU A 39 -27.43 -21.58 22.19
C LEU A 39 -26.91 -20.13 22.14
N GLU A 40 -27.17 -19.33 23.17
CA GLU A 40 -26.69 -17.95 23.26
C GLU A 40 -25.17 -17.84 23.24
N ALA A 41 -24.48 -18.73 23.97
CA ALA A 41 -23.03 -18.77 24.02
C ALA A 41 -22.42 -19.15 22.66
N TYR A 42 -23.02 -20.10 21.94
CA TYR A 42 -22.59 -20.45 20.58
C TYR A 42 -22.85 -19.32 19.58
N LEU A 43 -23.98 -18.62 19.68
CA LEU A 43 -24.27 -17.48 18.81
C LEU A 43 -23.27 -16.34 19.02
N ILE A 44 -23.07 -15.90 20.27
CA ILE A 44 -22.22 -14.75 20.57
C ILE A 44 -20.74 -15.13 20.50
N GLY A 45 -20.33 -16.15 21.27
CA GLY A 45 -18.95 -16.59 21.36
C GLY A 45 -18.47 -17.25 20.07
N GLY A 46 -19.31 -18.07 19.44
CA GLY A 46 -19.01 -18.68 18.14
C GLY A 46 -18.88 -17.64 17.02
N ALA A 47 -19.78 -16.66 16.93
CA ALA A 47 -19.64 -15.57 15.95
C ALA A 47 -18.35 -14.76 16.17
N SER A 48 -18.00 -14.48 17.43
CA SER A 48 -16.73 -13.83 17.79
C SER A 48 -15.53 -14.64 17.30
N ILE A 49 -15.48 -15.95 17.61
CA ILE A 49 -14.39 -16.83 17.20
C ILE A 49 -14.26 -16.88 15.68
N VAL A 50 -15.38 -17.01 14.94
CA VAL A 50 -15.35 -17.09 13.48
C VAL A 50 -14.83 -15.78 12.88
N PHE A 51 -15.39 -14.65 13.29
CA PHE A 51 -15.02 -13.34 12.74
C PHE A 51 -13.58 -12.95 13.10
N PHE A 52 -13.24 -12.98 14.38
CA PHE A 52 -11.90 -12.58 14.83
C PHE A 52 -10.85 -13.64 14.55
N GLY A 53 -11.21 -14.92 14.47
CA GLY A 53 -10.33 -16.00 14.03
C GLY A 53 -9.86 -15.82 12.59
N ALA A 54 -10.77 -15.41 11.68
CA ALA A 54 -10.37 -15.01 10.33
C ALA A 54 -9.40 -13.81 10.36
N GLY A 55 -9.65 -12.84 11.24
CA GLY A 55 -8.75 -11.70 11.49
C GLY A 55 -7.34 -12.15 11.91
N VAL A 56 -7.23 -13.06 12.87
CA VAL A 56 -5.94 -13.62 13.33
C VAL A 56 -5.14 -14.18 12.16
N VAL A 57 -5.77 -15.01 11.32
CA VAL A 57 -5.12 -15.60 10.14
C VAL A 57 -4.64 -14.52 9.17
N LEU A 58 -5.51 -13.56 8.83
CA LEU A 58 -5.19 -12.48 7.89
C LEU A 58 -4.04 -11.58 8.38
N PHE A 59 -4.07 -11.16 9.64
CA PHE A 59 -3.05 -10.28 10.20
C PHE A 59 -1.72 -11.00 10.41
N ALA A 60 -1.75 -12.30 10.76
CA ALA A 60 -0.54 -13.12 10.80
C ALA A 60 0.12 -13.21 9.42
N PHE A 61 -0.64 -13.49 8.36
CA PHE A 61 -0.11 -13.48 6.99
C PHE A 61 0.51 -12.14 6.63
N GLN A 62 -0.12 -11.03 7.03
CA GLN A 62 0.37 -9.70 6.69
C GLN A 62 1.65 -9.32 7.45
N LEU A 63 1.87 -9.85 8.66
CA LEU A 63 3.12 -9.72 9.40
C LEU A 63 4.26 -10.54 8.78
N ILE A 64 3.95 -11.73 8.26
CA ILE A 64 4.93 -12.62 7.63
C ILE A 64 5.30 -12.12 6.22
N ASP A 65 4.44 -11.35 5.55
CA ASP A 65 4.74 -10.77 4.24
C ASP A 65 5.93 -9.80 4.30
N ARG A 66 7.10 -10.31 3.87
CA ARG A 66 8.36 -9.58 3.79
C ARG A 66 8.63 -8.92 2.45
N ARG A 67 7.70 -9.03 1.49
CA ARG A 67 7.90 -8.50 0.14
C ARG A 67 8.09 -6.98 0.18
N PRO A 68 8.98 -6.43 -0.66
CA PRO A 68 9.18 -5.00 -0.76
C PRO A 68 7.89 -4.32 -1.20
N ARG A 69 7.62 -3.13 -0.63
CA ARG A 69 6.46 -2.32 -0.99
C ARG A 69 6.80 -1.36 -2.12
N LEU A 70 7.91 -0.64 -1.93
CA LEU A 70 8.42 0.38 -2.83
C LEU A 70 9.91 0.12 -3.05
N ILE A 71 10.36 0.20 -4.30
CA ILE A 71 11.77 0.12 -4.65
C ILE A 71 12.07 1.34 -5.53
N LEU A 72 13.13 2.05 -5.16
CA LEU A 72 13.65 3.21 -5.88
C LEU A 72 15.12 2.93 -6.16
N ASP A 73 15.46 2.63 -7.40
CA ASP A 73 16.81 2.27 -7.85
C ASP A 73 17.14 2.93 -9.19
N ASP A 74 18.23 2.52 -9.85
CA ASP A 74 18.65 3.07 -11.15
C ASP A 74 17.64 2.82 -12.27
N GLU A 75 16.91 1.71 -12.21
CA GLU A 75 15.97 1.32 -13.26
C GLU A 75 14.70 2.18 -13.18
N GLY A 76 14.28 2.55 -11.97
CA GLY A 76 13.12 3.43 -11.79
C GLY A 76 12.42 3.31 -10.43
N LEU A 77 11.13 3.60 -10.48
CA LEU A 77 10.18 3.51 -9.39
C LEU A 77 9.34 2.24 -9.53
N TYR A 78 9.46 1.32 -8.59
CA TYR A 78 8.54 0.18 -8.47
C TYR A 78 7.67 0.34 -7.23
N ASP A 79 6.35 0.33 -7.39
CA ASP A 79 5.39 0.17 -6.29
C ASP A 79 4.52 -1.06 -6.53
N ARG A 80 4.49 -1.93 -5.53
CA ARG A 80 3.76 -3.20 -5.60
C ARG A 80 2.25 -3.03 -5.77
N THR A 81 1.67 -1.91 -5.32
CA THR A 81 0.22 -1.68 -5.41
C THR A 81 -0.27 -1.03 -6.68
N LEU A 82 0.60 -0.31 -7.40
CA LEU A 82 0.28 0.15 -8.74
C LEU A 82 0.07 -1.05 -9.67
N GLY A 83 0.89 -2.09 -9.54
CA GLY A 83 0.75 -3.32 -10.33
C GLY A 83 1.09 -3.15 -11.81
N VAL A 84 1.78 -2.06 -12.19
CA VAL A 84 2.22 -1.76 -13.56
C VAL A 84 3.67 -2.15 -13.84
N GLY A 85 4.39 -2.66 -12.83
CA GLY A 85 5.82 -2.92 -12.89
C GLY A 85 6.66 -1.71 -12.48
N THR A 86 7.95 -1.74 -12.84
CA THR A 86 8.89 -0.63 -12.61
C THR A 86 8.67 0.46 -13.65
N ILE A 87 8.43 1.69 -13.20
CA ILE A 87 8.29 2.90 -14.02
C ILE A 87 9.68 3.55 -14.14
N PRO A 88 10.30 3.57 -15.33
CA PRO A 88 11.60 4.19 -15.50
C PRO A 88 11.58 5.69 -15.21
N TRP A 89 12.69 6.23 -14.68
CA TRP A 89 12.81 7.66 -14.37
C TRP A 89 12.51 8.57 -15.57
N ARG A 90 12.95 8.15 -16.76
CA ARG A 90 12.67 8.86 -18.03
C ARG A 90 11.17 9.04 -18.31
N ASP A 91 10.30 8.18 -17.78
CA ASP A 91 8.87 8.25 -18.00
C ASP A 91 8.16 9.14 -16.96
N ILE A 92 8.87 9.56 -15.91
CA ILE A 92 8.37 10.43 -14.85
C ILE A 92 8.80 11.87 -15.16
N ALA A 93 7.83 12.74 -15.43
CA ALA A 93 8.04 14.17 -15.64
C ALA A 93 8.19 14.94 -14.31
N GLY A 94 7.54 14.45 -13.26
CA GLY A 94 7.55 15.09 -11.95
C GLY A 94 6.70 14.31 -10.95
N ALA A 95 6.66 14.80 -9.72
CA ALA A 95 5.88 14.20 -8.65
C ALA A 95 5.41 15.27 -7.66
N GLN A 96 4.29 15.01 -7.00
CA GLN A 96 3.70 15.91 -6.01
C GLN A 96 3.23 15.10 -4.81
N LEU A 97 3.44 15.61 -3.59
CA LEU A 97 2.86 15.01 -2.40
C LEU A 97 1.47 15.60 -2.14
N LEU A 98 0.47 14.73 -2.05
CA LEU A 98 -0.91 15.07 -1.73
C LEU A 98 -1.33 14.33 -0.46
N SER A 99 -2.04 15.01 0.44
CA SER A 99 -2.64 14.39 1.62
C SER A 99 -4.16 14.45 1.52
N VAL A 100 -4.83 13.30 1.56
CA VAL A 100 -6.29 13.21 1.53
C VAL A 100 -6.76 12.44 2.76
N ARG A 101 -7.54 13.09 3.63
CA ARG A 101 -8.07 12.48 4.87
C ARG A 101 -6.97 11.83 5.75
N GLY A 102 -5.80 12.47 5.84
CA GLY A 102 -4.65 11.96 6.61
C GLY A 102 -3.85 10.85 5.91
N HIS A 103 -4.18 10.51 4.67
CA HIS A 103 -3.44 9.57 3.86
C HIS A 103 -2.53 10.31 2.87
N ALA A 104 -1.23 10.04 2.93
CA ALA A 104 -0.24 10.63 2.04
C ALA A 104 -0.11 9.83 0.73
N PHE A 105 -0.05 10.54 -0.38
CA PHE A 105 0.08 10.01 -1.73
C PHE A 105 1.14 10.79 -2.50
N VAL A 106 2.02 10.10 -3.22
CA VAL A 106 2.84 10.73 -4.25
C VAL A 106 2.14 10.57 -5.59
N CYS A 107 1.63 11.68 -6.10
CA CYS A 107 1.00 11.80 -7.41
C CYS A 107 2.09 11.90 -8.48
N LEU A 108 2.19 10.90 -9.35
CA LEU A 108 3.18 10.87 -10.42
C LEU A 108 2.65 11.64 -11.63
N GLN A 109 3.45 12.59 -12.12
CA GLN A 109 3.26 13.19 -13.43
C GLN A 109 4.07 12.38 -14.43
N LEU A 110 3.39 11.64 -15.29
CA LEU A 110 4.04 10.79 -16.29
C LEU A 110 4.10 11.53 -17.63
N ARG A 111 5.17 11.31 -18.40
CA ARG A 111 5.30 11.84 -19.76
C ARG A 111 4.31 11.22 -20.74
N ASN A 112 4.04 9.92 -20.58
CA ASN A 112 3.06 9.18 -21.37
C ASN A 112 2.14 8.35 -20.45
N PRO A 113 1.15 8.98 -19.80
CA PRO A 113 0.28 8.29 -18.85
C PRO A 113 -0.52 7.15 -19.50
N GLU A 114 -0.97 7.31 -20.75
CA GLU A 114 -1.78 6.33 -21.48
C GLU A 114 -1.06 4.97 -21.61
N HIS A 115 0.25 4.99 -21.89
CA HIS A 115 1.07 3.78 -21.93
C HIS A 115 1.01 2.98 -20.62
N TRP A 116 1.02 3.67 -19.49
CA TRP A 116 1.03 3.05 -18.16
C TRP A 116 -0.37 2.63 -17.70
N LEU A 117 -1.41 3.38 -18.08
CA LEU A 117 -2.80 3.00 -17.84
C LEU A 117 -3.19 1.72 -18.58
N GLY A 118 -2.65 1.50 -19.78
CA GLY A 118 -2.84 0.26 -20.53
C GLY A 118 -2.32 -1.00 -19.80
N LYS A 119 -1.36 -0.87 -18.89
CA LYS A 119 -0.80 -1.99 -18.10
C LYS A 119 -1.65 -2.34 -16.88
N LEU A 120 -2.58 -1.48 -16.48
CA LEU A 120 -3.46 -1.73 -15.34
C LEU A 120 -4.48 -2.83 -15.64
N ARG A 121 -4.90 -3.58 -14.62
CA ARG A 121 -6.02 -4.52 -14.75
C ARG A 121 -7.32 -3.75 -15.05
N PRO A 122 -8.33 -4.34 -15.72
CA PRO A 122 -9.57 -3.64 -16.08
C PRO A 122 -10.28 -2.96 -14.90
N ARG A 123 -10.27 -3.61 -13.73
CA ARG A 123 -10.81 -3.03 -12.48
C ARG A 123 -10.04 -1.80 -11.98
N GLN A 124 -8.72 -1.79 -12.13
CA GLN A 124 -7.86 -0.66 -11.75
C GLN A 124 -8.02 0.50 -12.73
N GLN A 125 -8.13 0.21 -14.04
CA GLN A 125 -8.42 1.23 -15.06
C GLN A 125 -9.72 1.99 -14.77
N ARG A 126 -10.79 1.27 -14.41
CA ARG A 126 -12.07 1.90 -14.02
C ARG A 126 -11.91 2.82 -12.81
N LEU A 127 -11.18 2.39 -11.78
CA LEU A 127 -10.93 3.21 -10.58
C LEU A 127 -10.10 4.45 -10.91
N VAL A 128 -9.07 4.31 -11.75
CA VAL A 128 -8.25 5.45 -12.17
C VAL A 128 -9.07 6.43 -13.01
N ALA A 129 -9.90 5.97 -13.94
CA ALA A 129 -10.77 6.83 -14.73
C ALA A 129 -11.75 7.63 -13.85
N LEU A 130 -12.28 7.02 -12.78
CA LEU A 130 -13.12 7.73 -11.80
C LEU A 130 -12.32 8.77 -11.01
N ASN A 131 -11.11 8.42 -10.57
CA ASN A 131 -10.23 9.34 -9.85
C ASN A 131 -9.82 10.54 -10.72
N GLN A 132 -9.52 10.32 -12.00
CA GLN A 132 -9.17 11.38 -12.94
C GLN A 132 -10.34 12.35 -13.20
N ARG A 133 -11.58 11.85 -13.26
CA ARG A 133 -12.78 12.72 -13.34
C ARG A 133 -12.96 13.63 -12.13
N LEU A 134 -12.35 13.25 -11.00
CA LEU A 134 -12.34 14.03 -9.76
C LEU A 134 -11.07 14.90 -9.62
N GLY A 135 -10.23 14.97 -10.65
CA GLY A 135 -9.01 15.80 -10.68
C GLY A 135 -7.77 15.15 -10.06
N PHE A 136 -7.80 13.86 -9.69
CA PHE A 136 -6.62 13.16 -9.17
C PHE A 136 -5.67 12.72 -10.29
N ALA A 137 -4.37 12.62 -9.99
CA ALA A 137 -3.39 12.13 -10.94
C ALA A 137 -3.63 10.67 -11.34
N ALA A 138 -3.18 10.31 -12.54
CA ALA A 138 -3.40 9.00 -13.15
C ALA A 138 -2.82 7.84 -12.32
N LEU A 139 -1.60 7.99 -11.83
CA LEU A 139 -0.96 7.03 -10.92
C LEU A 139 -0.54 7.73 -9.64
N ASN A 140 -0.94 7.14 -8.51
CA ASN A 140 -0.68 7.65 -7.17
C ASN A 140 -0.04 6.55 -6.33
N VAL A 141 1.16 6.80 -5.83
CA VAL A 141 1.82 5.91 -4.88
C VAL A 141 1.27 6.21 -3.49
N ASN A 142 0.49 5.29 -2.93
CA ASN A 142 -0.03 5.43 -1.56
C ASN A 142 1.06 5.13 -0.54
N LEU A 143 1.41 6.12 0.29
CA LEU A 143 2.46 6.04 1.29
C LEU A 143 1.95 5.74 2.71
N SER A 144 0.63 5.69 2.91
CA SER A 144 0.01 5.42 4.22
C SER A 144 0.37 4.05 4.81
N GLY A 145 0.80 3.12 3.97
CA GLY A 145 1.26 1.78 4.36
C GLY A 145 2.78 1.64 4.42
N VAL A 146 3.54 2.65 3.99
CA VAL A 146 4.98 2.54 3.74
C VAL A 146 5.77 2.87 5.01
N ALA A 147 6.83 2.11 5.28
CA ALA A 147 7.73 2.33 6.43
C ALA A 147 8.84 3.34 6.10
N ALA A 148 8.47 4.48 5.52
CA ALA A 148 9.37 5.59 5.23
C ALA A 148 8.60 6.91 5.32
N ASP A 149 9.33 7.99 5.56
CA ASP A 149 8.78 9.34 5.54
C ASP A 149 8.30 9.71 4.12
N PRO A 150 7.04 10.18 3.96
CA PRO A 150 6.51 10.57 2.66
C PRO A 150 7.31 11.65 1.93
N LEU A 151 7.90 12.59 2.67
CA LEU A 151 8.69 13.66 2.07
C LEU A 151 10.01 13.13 1.52
N ALA A 152 10.71 12.28 2.27
CA ALA A 152 11.91 11.58 1.78
C ALA A 152 11.64 10.75 0.50
N VAL A 153 10.47 10.13 0.38
CA VAL A 153 10.05 9.43 -0.85
C VAL A 153 9.88 10.40 -2.02
N LEU A 154 9.18 11.52 -1.81
CA LEU A 154 8.98 12.55 -2.83
C LEU A 154 10.32 13.13 -3.29
N GLU A 155 11.18 13.55 -2.38
CA GLU A 155 12.48 14.16 -2.67
C GLU A 155 13.34 13.23 -3.52
N ARG A 156 13.36 11.94 -3.20
CA ARG A 156 14.13 10.96 -3.97
C ARG A 156 13.57 10.77 -5.38
N ILE A 157 12.25 10.74 -5.53
CA ILE A 157 11.60 10.65 -6.85
C ILE A 157 11.95 11.88 -7.69
N LEU A 158 11.83 13.09 -7.12
CA LEU A 158 12.15 14.34 -7.81
C LEU A 158 13.63 14.42 -8.20
N LYS A 159 14.53 14.03 -7.29
CA LYS A 159 15.97 14.00 -7.55
C LYS A 159 16.31 13.14 -8.76
N TYR A 160 15.74 11.93 -8.86
CA TYR A 160 16.05 11.03 -9.97
C TYR A 160 15.30 11.38 -11.25
N SER A 161 14.03 11.81 -11.19
CA SER A 161 13.31 12.23 -12.40
C SER A 161 13.97 13.43 -13.09
N ALA A 162 14.51 14.38 -12.30
CA ALA A 162 15.22 15.55 -12.82
C ALA A 162 16.51 15.22 -13.58
N MET A 163 17.15 14.08 -13.29
CA MET A 163 18.35 13.62 -14.02
C MET A 163 18.03 13.18 -15.45
N TYR A 164 16.77 12.86 -15.74
CA TYR A 164 16.31 12.38 -17.05
C TYR A 164 15.40 13.40 -17.75
N GLU A 165 15.48 14.68 -17.38
CA GLU A 165 14.82 15.76 -18.11
C GLU A 165 15.45 15.96 -19.50
N PRO A 166 14.66 16.00 -20.59
CA PRO A 166 15.16 16.32 -21.91
C PRO A 166 15.80 17.71 -21.91
N GLY A 167 17.09 17.78 -22.24
CA GLY A 167 17.85 19.04 -22.30
C GLY A 167 18.96 19.22 -21.25
N ARG A 168 19.21 18.22 -20.39
CA ARG A 168 20.32 18.20 -19.42
C ARG A 168 21.42 17.16 -19.73
N GLY A 169 21.50 16.68 -20.97
CA GLY A 169 22.52 15.75 -21.46
C GLY A 169 23.63 16.46 -22.21
#